data_AF-A0A3E0WW30-F1
#
_entry.id   AF-A0A3E0WW30-F1
#
_cell.length_a   1.000
_cell.length_b   1.000
_cell.length_c   1.000
_cell.angle_alpha   90.00
_cell.angle_beta   90.00
_cell.angle_gamma   90.00
#
_symmetry.space_group_name_H-M   'P 1'
#
loop_
_entity.id
_entity.type
_entity.pdbx_description
1 polymer ?
#
loop_
_entity_poly.entity_id
_entity_poly.type
_entity_poly.pdbx_seq_one_letter_code
_entity_poly.pdbx_strand_id
1 'polypeptide(L)' 'MKPLFIELTNDFTEKKQAVNINLINGFRESDGKTTINMSGGTVVVTETYETIKNTIVEMKKVF' A
#
# COMPACT_ATOMS: atom_id res chain seq x y z
N MET A 1 16.75 -9.12 2.18
CA MET A 1 16.03 -7.92 2.63
C MET A 1 14.91 -8.37 3.56
N LYS A 2 14.78 -7.79 4.76
CA LYS A 2 13.68 -8.17 5.67
C LYS A 2 12.34 -7.71 5.05
N PRO A 3 11.27 -8.52 5.09
CA PRO A 3 9.98 -8.08 4.59
C PRO A 3 9.46 -6.91 5.44
N LEU A 4 8.92 -5.89 4.77
CA LEU A 4 8.35 -4.70 5.38
C LEU A 4 6.87 -4.66 5.05
N PHE A 5 6.02 -4.48 6.06
CA PHE A 5 4.57 -4.53 5.92
C PHE A 5 3.92 -3.24 6.38
N ILE A 6 2.90 -2.80 5.64
CA ILE A 6 1.98 -1.72 6.02
C ILE A 6 0.57 -2.28 6.20
N GLU A 7 -0.17 -1.79 7.19
CA GLU A 7 -1.58 -2.15 7.38
C GLU A 7 -2.49 -1.12 6.72
N LEU A 8 -3.24 -1.56 5.72
CA LEU A 8 -4.13 -0.71 4.93
C LEU A 8 -5.55 -1.26 4.94
N THR A 9 -6.54 -0.38 4.86
CA THR A 9 -7.94 -0.75 4.83
C THR A 9 -8.35 -1.09 3.40
N ASN A 10 -8.75 -2.34 3.18
CA ASN A 10 -9.28 -2.77 1.89
C ASN A 10 -10.62 -2.06 1.61
N ASP A 11 -10.75 -1.46 0.43
CA ASP A 11 -11.93 -0.66 0.07
C ASP A 11 -13.21 -1.49 -0.11
N PHE A 12 -13.10 -2.77 -0.47
CA PHE A 12 -14.27 -3.62 -0.71
C PHE A 12 -14.79 -4.32 0.54
N THR A 13 -13.89 -4.61 1.49
CA THR A 13 -14.22 -5.38 2.69
C THR A 13 -14.19 -4.57 3.97
N GLU A 14 -13.66 -3.34 3.91
CA GLU A 14 -13.43 -2.44 5.04
C GLU A 14 -12.53 -3.04 6.15
N LYS A 15 -11.81 -4.13 5.83
CA LYS A 15 -10.89 -4.80 6.76
C LYS A 15 -9.46 -4.34 6.53
N LYS A 16 -8.70 -4.26 7.62
CA LYS A 16 -7.25 -4.09 7.56
C LYS A 16 -6.58 -5.32 6.96
N GLN A 17 -5.66 -5.09 6.03
CA GLN A 17 -4.83 -6.11 5.40
C GLN A 17 -3.37 -5.67 5.44
N ALA A 18 -2.47 -6.63 5.70
CA ALA A 18 -1.04 -6.38 5.66
C ALA A 18 -0.53 -6.45 4.22
N VAL A 19 0.04 -5.36 3.73
CA VAL A 19 0.61 -5.22 2.39
C VAL A 19 2.13 -5.24 2.51
N ASN A 20 2.80 -6.17 1.83
CA ASN A 20 4.25 -6.24 1.79
C ASN A 20 4.81 -5.18 0.83
N ILE A 21 5.48 -4.15 1.34
CA ILE A 21 5.96 -3.03 0.53
C ILE A 21 7.09 -3.44 -0.42
N ASN A 22 7.77 -4.55 -0.16
CA ASN A 22 8.79 -5.08 -1.07
C ASN A 22 8.19 -5.70 -2.33
N LEU A 23 6.88 -5.97 -2.34
CA LEU A 23 6.16 -6.51 -3.49
C LEU A 23 5.41 -5.43 -4.28
N ILE A 24 5.42 -4.17 -3.81
CA ILE A 24 4.75 -3.05 -4.47
C ILE A 24 5.57 -2.62 -5.69
N ASN A 25 4.97 -2.75 -6.86
CA ASN A 25 5.55 -2.32 -8.14
C ASN A 25 5.12 -0.89 -8.51
N GLY A 26 4.03 -0.41 -7.91
CA GLY A 26 3.53 0.96 -8.09
C GLY A 26 2.17 1.13 -7.43
N PHE A 27 1.72 2.36 -7.30
CA PHE A 27 0.40 2.70 -6.78
C PHE A 27 -0.09 3.99 -7.42
N ARG A 28 -1.42 4.14 -7.55
CA ARG A 28 -2.07 5.29 -8.18
C ARG A 28 -3.36 5.63 -7.46
N GLU A 29 -3.75 6.90 -7.50
CA GLU A 29 -5.04 7.37 -7.02
C GLU A 29 -6.06 7.46 -8.17
N SER A 30 -7.30 7.08 -7.90
CA SER A 30 -8.46 7.36 -8.76
C SER A 30 -9.70 7.45 -7.88
N ASP A 31 -10.54 8.44 -8.10
CA ASP A 31 -11.86 8.58 -7.45
C ASP A 31 -11.80 8.53 -5.91
N GLY A 32 -10.76 9.13 -5.32
CA GLY A 32 -10.55 9.16 -3.87
C GLY A 32 -10.09 7.84 -3.24
N LYS A 33 -9.69 6.87 -4.07
CA LYS A 33 -9.18 5.56 -3.66
C LYS A 33 -7.77 5.34 -4.19
N THR A 34 -6.96 4.57 -3.46
CA THR A 34 -5.63 4.19 -3.94
C THR A 34 -5.61 2.74 -4.40
N THR A 35 -5.14 2.52 -5.63
CA THR A 35 -4.87 1.20 -6.18
C THR A 35 -3.38 0.89 -6.06
N ILE A 36 -3.05 -0.22 -5.41
CA ILE A 36 -1.68 -0.73 -5.23
C ILE A 36 -1.48 -1.93 -6.13
N ASN A 37 -0.48 -1.85 -7.01
CA ASN A 37 -0.07 -2.94 -7.88
C ASN A 37 1.10 -3.70 -7.26
N MET A 38 0.91 -5.00 -7.06
CA MET A 38 1.91 -5.90 -6.49
C MET A 38 2.23 -7.04 -7.44
N SER A 39 3.36 -7.70 -7.23
CA SER A 39 3.75 -8.89 -8.03
C SER A 39 2.78 -10.07 -7.92
N GLY A 40 1.82 -10.05 -6.99
CA GLY A 40 0.79 -11.09 -6.81
C GLY A 40 -0.65 -10.61 -7.06
N GLY A 41 -0.85 -9.39 -7.56
CA GLY A 41 -2.18 -8.86 -7.83
C GLY A 41 -2.33 -7.39 -7.48
N THR A 42 -3.58 -6.92 -7.50
CA THR A 42 -3.92 -5.53 -7.24
C THR A 42 -4.81 -5.43 -6.01
N VAL A 43 -4.56 -4.41 -5.20
CA VAL A 43 -5.31 -4.13 -3.98
C VAL A 43 -5.83 -2.70 -4.06
N VAL A 44 -7.11 -2.50 -3.77
CA VAL A 44 -7.71 -1.16 -3.64
C VAL A 44 -7.90 -0.86 -2.16
N VAL A 45 -7.47 0.33 -1.75
CA VAL A 45 -7.49 0.76 -0.35
C VAL A 45 -8.11 2.14 -0.20
N THR A 46 -8.61 2.40 1.01
CA THR A 46 -9.25 3.68 1.35
C THR A 46 -8.24 4.74 1.78
N GLU A 47 -7.01 4.34 2.14
CA GLU A 47 -5.93 5.29 2.39
C GLU A 47 -5.57 6.08 1.13
N THR A 48 -5.29 7.37 1.32
CA THR A 48 -4.92 8.28 0.23
C THR A 48 -3.52 7.99 -0.31
N TYR A 49 -3.27 8.42 -1.54
CA TYR A 49 -1.98 8.25 -2.19
C TYR A 49 -0.82 8.84 -1.37
N GLU A 50 -0.99 10.06 -0.85
CA GLU A 50 0.05 10.72 -0.06
C GLU A 50 0.35 9.96 1.25
N THR A 51 -0.67 9.38 1.90
CA THR A 51 -0.48 8.56 3.11
C THR A 51 0.40 7.35 2.82
N ILE A 52 0.11 6.63 1.74
CA ILE A 52 0.84 5.42 1.35
C ILE A 52 2.26 5.77 0.90
N LYS A 53 2.41 6.83 0.09
CA LYS A 53 3.70 7.32 -0.38
C LYS A 53 4.62 7.70 0.78
N ASN A 54 4.14 8.50 1.73
CA ASN A 54 4.95 8.94 2.86
C ASN A 54 5.34 7.77 3.76
N THR A 55 4.40 6.85 4.03
CA THR A 55 4.68 5.63 4.81
C THR A 55 5.77 4.77 4.15
N ILE A 56 5.69 4.53 2.83
CA ILE A 56 6.69 3.74 2.09
C ILE A 56 8.06 4.43 2.13
N VAL A 57 8.11 5.76 1.94
CA VAL A 57 9.36 6.54 1.99
C VAL A 57 9.99 6.45 3.38
N GLU A 58 9.21 6.60 4.45
CA GLU A 58 9.70 6.50 5.82
C GLU A 58 10.21 5.09 6.13
N MET A 59 9.44 4.06 5.81
CA MET A 59 9.85 2.67 6.04
C MET A 59 11.10 2.28 5.25
N LYS A 60 11.31 2.84 4.05
CA LYS A 60 12.53 2.61 3.26
C LYS A 60 13.72 3.47 3.71
N LYS A 61 13.54 4.53 4.51
CA LYS A 61 14.65 5.28 5.12
C LYS A 61 15.24 4.57 6.35
N VAL A 62 14.46 3.70 6.98
CA VAL A 62 14.83 2.96 8.21
C VAL A 62 15.65 1.69 7.88
N PHE A 63 15.79 1.32 6.60
CA PHE A 63 16.49 0.12 6.11
C PHE A 63 17.43 0.45 4.95
#